data_AF-E3MXM9-F1
#
_entry.id   AF-E3MXM9-F1
#
_cell.length_a   1.000
_cell.length_b   1.000
_cell.length_c   1.000
_cell.angle_alpha   90.00
_cell.angle_beta   90.00
_cell.angle_gamma   90.00
#
_symmetry.space_group_name_H-M   'P 1'
#
loop_
_entity.id
_entity.type
_entity.pdbx_description
1 polymer ?
#
loop_
_entity_poly.entity_id
_entity_poly.type
_entity_poly.pdbx_seq_one_letter_code
_entity_poly.pdbx_strand_id
1 'polypeptide(L)'
;MSISELISEDEKWCVIDYIDSLPYFKRFDGVQKKEIHHLLIHSYYECMGGFDFKKAHLWSNPPGDDYVFNIHPFDQPFLDSPQLICWYQKLLRDGQDKKILAVFTNFKDARSRLQKPVDIPVCLLDPMNLKYKIMHLFVVFVLKFEK
;
A
#
# COMPACT_ATOMS: atom_id res chain seq x y z
N MET A 1 3.89 -1.45 -10.37
CA MET A 1 3.23 -0.69 -9.29
C MET A 1 2.49 0.47 -9.94
N SER A 2 1.21 0.64 -9.60
CA SER A 2 0.40 1.80 -10.00
C SER A 2 0.15 2.67 -8.77
N ILE A 3 0.18 3.99 -8.97
CA ILE A 3 0.00 4.98 -7.90
C ILE A 3 -1.02 6.04 -8.33
N SER A 4 -1.64 6.67 -7.34
CA SER A 4 -2.50 7.83 -7.52
C SER A 4 -2.10 8.93 -6.54
N GLU A 5 -2.17 10.18 -6.99
CA GLU A 5 -1.87 11.36 -6.18
C GLU A 5 -3.13 12.20 -6.03
N LEU A 6 -3.42 12.64 -4.80
CA LEU A 6 -4.52 13.53 -4.51
C LEU A 6 -3.96 14.80 -3.91
N ILE A 7 -4.15 15.90 -4.63
CA ILE A 7 -3.63 17.21 -4.26
C ILE A 7 -4.82 18.11 -3.99
N SER A 8 -4.88 18.64 -2.78
CA SER A 8 -5.79 19.71 -2.36
C SER A 8 -4.97 20.94 -1.96
N GLU A 9 -5.62 22.08 -1.74
CA GLU A 9 -4.95 23.32 -1.34
C GLU A 9 -4.15 23.16 -0.03
N ASP A 10 -4.66 22.37 0.92
CA ASP A 10 -4.07 22.21 2.25
C ASP A 10 -3.21 20.93 2.40
N GLU A 11 -3.51 19.90 1.63
CA GLU A 11 -3.00 18.54 1.85
C GLU A 11 -2.73 17.79 0.55
N LYS A 12 -1.66 16.98 0.58
CA LYS A 12 -1.28 16.05 -0.47
C LYS A 12 -1.26 14.63 0.07
N TRP A 13 -1.88 13.72 -0.68
CA TRP A 13 -1.95 12.29 -0.39
C TRP A 13 -1.41 11.48 -1.55
N CYS A 14 -0.65 10.44 -1.23
CA CYS A 14 -0.22 9.47 -2.21
C CYS A 14 -0.84 8.10 -1.93
N VAL A 15 -1.26 7.40 -2.97
CA VAL A 15 -1.94 6.11 -2.88
C VAL A 15 -1.18 5.11 -3.71
N ILE A 16 -1.01 3.90 -3.18
CA ILE A 16 -0.58 2.74 -3.96
C ILE A 16 -1.83 1.95 -4.32
N ASP A 17 -2.18 1.94 -5.60
CA ASP A 17 -3.41 1.28 -6.09
C ASP A 17 -3.18 -0.21 -6.31
N TYR A 18 -2.05 -0.56 -6.95
CA TYR A 18 -1.72 -1.94 -7.30
C TYR A 18 -0.22 -2.18 -7.21
N ILE A 19 0.16 -3.31 -6.64
CA ILE A 19 1.51 -3.87 -6.71
C ILE A 19 1.39 -5.28 -7.22
N ASP A 20 2.21 -5.59 -8.22
CA ASP A 20 2.25 -6.91 -8.83
C ASP A 20 3.70 -7.31 -9.13
N SER A 21 3.98 -8.60 -9.18
CA SER A 21 5.33 -9.11 -9.38
C SER A 21 5.35 -10.52 -9.97
N LEU A 22 6.31 -10.76 -10.87
CA LEU A 22 6.66 -12.10 -11.35
C LEU A 22 7.83 -12.70 -10.54
N PRO A 23 7.99 -14.04 -10.47
CA PRO A 23 8.95 -14.68 -9.59
C PRO A 23 10.36 -14.77 -10.19
N TYR A 24 10.56 -14.26 -11.40
CA TYR A 24 11.79 -14.42 -12.19
C TYR A 24 12.96 -13.53 -11.78
N PHE A 25 12.78 -12.67 -10.78
CA PHE A 25 13.87 -11.84 -10.30
C PHE A 25 14.98 -12.73 -9.71
N LYS A 26 16.15 -12.76 -10.37
CA LYS A 26 17.30 -13.53 -9.88
C LYS A 26 17.74 -12.95 -8.55
N ARG A 27 17.84 -13.82 -7.53
CA ARG A 27 18.41 -13.45 -6.24
C ARG A 27 19.85 -12.98 -6.48
N PHE A 28 20.18 -11.77 -6.04
CA PHE A 28 21.56 -11.37 -5.85
C PHE A 28 22.02 -11.96 -4.51
N ASP A 29 23.28 -12.35 -4.41
CA ASP A 29 23.82 -12.92 -3.18
C ASP A 29 23.53 -12.00 -1.98
N GLY A 30 22.81 -12.52 -0.99
CA GLY A 30 22.45 -11.79 0.23
C GLY A 30 21.15 -10.97 0.19
N VAL A 31 20.44 -10.86 -0.94
CA VAL A 31 19.18 -10.09 -1.02
C VAL A 31 18.00 -10.97 -1.42
N GLN A 32 16.97 -11.02 -0.58
CA GLN A 32 15.73 -11.75 -0.89
C GLN A 32 14.79 -10.89 -1.75
N LYS A 33 14.06 -11.50 -2.69
CA LYS A 33 13.06 -10.81 -3.53
C LYS A 33 12.09 -9.92 -2.72
N LYS A 34 11.65 -10.40 -1.55
CA LYS A 34 10.77 -9.67 -0.63
C LYS A 34 11.37 -8.34 -0.15
N GLU A 35 12.69 -8.28 -0.01
CA GLU A 35 13.41 -7.08 0.44
C GLU A 35 13.42 -6.00 -0.65
N ILE A 36 13.36 -6.42 -1.92
CA ILE A 36 13.30 -5.48 -3.05
C ILE A 36 11.93 -4.81 -3.12
N HIS A 37 10.84 -5.55 -2.88
CA HIS A 37 9.51 -4.95 -2.81
C HIS A 37 9.38 -3.99 -1.62
N HIS A 38 9.95 -4.35 -0.46
CA HIS A 38 10.02 -3.44 0.69
C HIS A 38 10.80 -2.18 0.35
N LEU A 39 11.98 -2.33 -0.26
CA LEU A 39 12.82 -1.20 -0.68
C LEU A 39 12.09 -0.29 -1.66
N LEU A 40 11.45 -0.84 -2.71
CA LEU A 40 10.72 -0.06 -3.70
C LEU A 40 9.62 0.80 -3.05
N ILE A 41 8.82 0.20 -2.17
CA ILE A 41 7.72 0.89 -1.49
C ILE A 41 8.25 1.91 -0.48
N HIS A 42 9.31 1.58 0.27
CA HIS A 42 9.97 2.51 1.19
C HIS A 42 10.56 3.72 0.45
N SER A 43 11.30 3.50 -0.63
CA SER A 43 11.88 4.60 -1.44
C SER A 43 10.81 5.46 -2.08
N TYR A 44 9.68 4.87 -2.50
CA TYR A 44 8.53 5.66 -2.96
C TYR A 44 7.99 6.56 -1.84
N TYR A 45 7.74 6.00 -0.66
CA TYR A 45 7.26 6.77 0.49
C TYR A 45 8.21 7.87 0.95
N GLU A 46 9.51 7.60 0.98
CA GLU A 46 10.55 8.58 1.27
C GLU A 46 10.54 9.71 0.23
N CYS A 47 10.47 9.37 -1.05
CA CYS A 47 10.37 10.32 -2.14
C CYS A 47 9.13 11.22 -2.01
N MET A 48 7.96 10.64 -1.72
CA MET A 48 6.72 11.40 -1.55
C MET A 48 6.78 12.32 -0.32
N GLY A 49 7.37 11.86 0.79
CA GLY A 49 7.65 12.70 1.96
C GLY A 49 8.49 13.93 1.59
N GLY A 50 9.53 13.76 0.76
CA GLY A 50 10.35 14.86 0.23
C GLY A 50 9.60 15.86 -0.66
N PHE A 51 8.46 15.48 -1.24
CA PHE A 51 7.59 16.36 -2.04
C PHE A 51 6.41 16.97 -1.25
N ASP A 52 6.52 16.99 0.08
CA ASP A 52 5.50 17.48 1.01
C ASP A 52 4.17 16.71 0.99
N PHE A 53 4.18 15.45 0.53
CA PHE A 53 3.08 14.55 0.84
C PHE A 53 3.15 14.22 2.32
N LYS A 54 2.04 14.40 3.04
CA LYS A 54 1.99 14.22 4.49
C LYS A 54 1.29 12.94 4.90
N LYS A 55 0.53 12.36 3.97
CA LYS A 55 -0.31 11.21 4.23
C LYS A 55 -0.30 10.25 3.04
N ALA A 56 -0.54 8.98 3.31
CA ALA A 56 -0.70 7.98 2.26
C ALA A 56 -1.76 6.94 2.60
N HIS A 57 -2.24 6.27 1.55
CA HIS A 57 -3.09 5.10 1.66
C HIS A 57 -2.46 3.89 0.99
N LEU A 58 -2.62 2.75 1.66
CA LEU A 58 -2.23 1.44 1.15
C LEU A 58 -3.37 0.46 1.40
N TRP A 59 -3.80 -0.24 0.35
CA TRP A 59 -4.88 -1.22 0.44
C TRP A 59 -4.33 -2.64 0.25
N SER A 60 -4.54 -3.50 1.26
CA SER A 60 -4.07 -4.87 1.23
C SER A 60 -5.06 -5.83 0.56
N ASN A 61 -5.34 -5.70 -0.74
CA ASN A 61 -6.21 -6.64 -1.44
C ASN A 61 -5.39 -7.78 -2.07
N PRO A 62 -5.52 -9.05 -1.62
CA PRO A 62 -4.94 -10.17 -2.36
C PRO A 62 -5.68 -10.34 -3.70
N PRO A 63 -4.96 -10.61 -4.79
CA PRO A 63 -5.57 -10.81 -6.09
C PRO A 63 -6.45 -12.07 -6.09
N GLY A 64 -7.69 -11.94 -6.59
CA GLY A 64 -8.48 -13.07 -7.06
C GLY A 64 -8.29 -13.34 -8.57
N ASP A 65 -7.71 -12.37 -9.29
CA ASP A 65 -7.40 -12.37 -10.72
C ASP A 65 -6.10 -11.55 -10.94
N ASP A 66 -5.49 -11.60 -12.13
CA ASP A 66 -4.23 -10.92 -12.46
C ASP A 66 -4.35 -9.38 -12.37
N TYR A 67 -3.39 -8.70 -11.73
CA TYR A 67 -3.39 -7.23 -11.62
C TYR A 67 -2.73 -6.55 -12.82
N VAL A 68 -1.41 -6.64 -12.94
CA VAL A 68 -0.62 -5.94 -13.97
C VAL A 68 -0.06 -6.92 -14.98
N PHE A 69 0.37 -8.10 -14.52
CA PHE A 69 0.93 -9.13 -15.38
C PHE A 69 -0.13 -10.14 -15.74
N ASN A 70 -0.49 -10.21 -17.03
CA ASN A 70 -1.39 -11.24 -17.53
C ASN A 70 -0.73 -12.61 -17.41
N ILE A 71 -1.39 -13.51 -16.70
CA ILE A 71 -1.03 -14.89 -16.42
C ILE A 71 0.25 -15.02 -15.62
N HIS A 72 0.09 -15.32 -14.34
CA HIS A 72 1.21 -15.68 -13.48
C HIS A 72 1.70 -17.12 -13.71
N PRO A 73 2.99 -17.40 -13.43
CA PRO A 73 3.52 -18.76 -13.46
C PRO A 73 2.76 -19.67 -12.49
N PHE A 74 2.46 -20.91 -12.90
CA PHE A 74 1.67 -21.84 -12.09
C PHE A 74 2.30 -22.18 -10.73
N ASP A 75 3.62 -22.07 -10.62
CA ASP A 75 4.40 -22.34 -9.42
C ASP A 75 4.64 -21.07 -8.56
N GLN A 76 4.07 -19.92 -8.95
CA GLN A 76 4.18 -18.70 -8.18
C GLN A 76 3.38 -18.83 -6.87
N PRO A 77 4.03 -18.69 -5.70
CA PRO A 77 3.30 -18.65 -4.44
C PRO A 77 2.57 -17.31 -4.31
N PHE A 78 1.27 -17.37 -4.03
CA PHE A 78 0.46 -16.22 -3.63
C PHE A 78 0.26 -16.21 -2.13
N LEU A 79 0.29 -15.02 -1.53
CA LEU A 79 -0.06 -14.85 -0.12
C LEU A 79 -1.58 -14.81 0.00
N ASP A 80 -2.11 -15.57 0.96
CA ASP A 80 -3.50 -15.39 1.37
C ASP A 80 -3.67 -14.04 2.09
N SER A 81 -4.92 -13.68 2.40
CA SER A 81 -5.21 -12.36 2.97
C SER A 81 -4.52 -12.12 4.32
N PRO A 82 -4.56 -13.05 5.30
CA PRO A 82 -3.82 -12.88 6.56
C PRO A 82 -2.31 -12.73 6.35
N GLN A 83 -1.71 -13.52 5.47
CA GLN A 83 -0.28 -13.47 5.17
C GLN A 83 0.10 -12.14 4.52
N LEU A 84 -0.71 -11.65 3.58
CA LEU A 84 -0.47 -10.37 2.91
C LEU A 84 -0.59 -9.19 3.88
N ILE A 85 -1.59 -9.21 4.78
CA ILE A 85 -1.73 -8.20 5.83
C ILE A 85 -0.49 -8.21 6.74
N CYS A 86 -0.04 -9.38 7.18
CA CYS A 86 1.16 -9.51 8.01
C CYS A 86 2.41 -8.98 7.29
N TRP A 87 2.53 -9.28 5.99
CA TRP A 87 3.62 -8.80 5.15
C TRP A 87 3.63 -7.27 5.05
N TYR A 88 2.48 -6.64 4.83
CA TYR A 88 2.37 -5.17 4.82
C TYR A 88 2.62 -4.56 6.19
N GLN A 89 2.11 -5.13 7.27
CA GLN A 89 2.40 -4.63 8.62
C GLN A 89 3.90 -4.68 8.95
N LYS A 90 4.61 -5.73 8.51
CA LYS A 90 6.05 -5.79 8.64
C LYS A 90 6.72 -4.68 7.83
N LEU A 91 6.36 -4.53 6.55
CA LEU A 91 6.85 -3.46 5.69
C LEU A 91 6.66 -2.08 6.34
N LEU A 92 5.48 -1.80 6.89
CA LEU A 92 5.17 -0.51 7.49
C LEU A 92 5.93 -0.27 8.80
N ARG A 93 6.09 -1.31 9.64
CA ARG A 93 6.94 -1.24 10.85
C ARG A 93 8.39 -0.95 10.49
N ASP A 94 8.94 -1.67 9.52
CA ASP A 94 10.31 -1.45 9.04
C ASP A 94 10.48 -0.02 8.49
N GLY A 95 9.42 0.56 7.90
CA GLY A 95 9.40 1.96 7.45
C GLY A 95 9.38 2.97 8.60
N GLN A 96 8.74 2.66 9.73
CA GLN A 96 8.82 3.48 10.94
C GLN A 96 10.20 3.42 11.58
N ASP A 97 10.78 2.22 11.70
CA ASP A 97 12.12 2.04 12.28
C ASP A 97 13.19 2.78 11.47
N LYS A 98 13.02 2.85 10.15
CA LYS A 98 13.87 3.61 9.22
C LYS A 98 13.55 5.11 9.17
N LYS A 99 12.58 5.61 9.94
CA LYS A 99 12.16 7.03 9.95
C LYS A 99 11.61 7.55 8.63
N ILE A 100 11.10 6.65 7.78
CA ILE A 100 10.41 7.01 6.54
C ILE A 100 8.94 7.34 6.86
N LEU A 101 8.35 6.59 7.80
CA LEU A 101 6.97 6.74 8.24
C LEU A 101 6.92 7.18 9.70
N ALA A 102 6.23 8.28 10.00
CA ALA A 102 5.98 8.68 11.37
C ALA A 102 5.02 7.72 12.07
N VAL A 103 3.89 7.40 11.43
CA VAL A 103 2.89 6.46 11.97
C VAL A 103 2.07 5.81 10.87
N PHE A 104 1.66 4.57 11.11
CA PHE A 104 0.61 3.94 10.33
C PHE A 104 -0.49 3.41 11.26
N THR A 105 -1.72 3.37 10.77
CA THR A 105 -2.84 2.73 11.47
C THR A 105 -3.80 2.13 10.46
N ASN A 106 -4.63 1.17 10.90
CA ASN A 106 -5.71 0.68 10.07
C ASN A 106 -6.79 1.77 9.90
N PHE A 107 -7.53 1.69 8.78
CA PHE A 107 -8.54 2.68 8.43
C PHE A 107 -9.70 2.70 9.42
N LYS A 108 -10.08 1.55 9.98
CA LYS A 108 -11.16 1.46 10.98
C LYS A 108 -10.86 2.35 12.19
N ASP A 109 -9.63 2.32 12.67
CA ASP A 109 -9.17 3.09 13.82
C ASP A 109 -8.87 4.55 13.45
N ALA A 110 -8.46 4.81 12.21
CA ALA A 110 -8.31 6.17 11.70
C ALA A 110 -9.65 6.87 11.42
N ARG A 111 -10.74 6.13 11.20
CA ARG A 111 -12.01 6.66 10.66
C ARG A 111 -12.55 7.85 11.44
N SER A 112 -12.44 7.85 12.76
CA SER A 112 -12.89 8.96 13.61
C SER A 112 -12.11 10.26 13.41
N ARG A 113 -10.93 10.19 12.79
CA ARG A 113 -10.02 11.31 12.52
C ARG A 113 -10.13 11.85 11.09
N LEU A 114 -10.87 11.17 10.21
CA LEU A 114 -11.05 11.54 8.81
C LEU A 114 -12.34 12.35 8.70
N GLN A 115 -12.23 13.63 8.37
CA GLN A 115 -13.36 14.56 8.38
C GLN A 115 -13.68 15.13 6.99
N LYS A 116 -12.66 15.25 6.13
CA LYS A 116 -12.79 15.76 4.76
C LYS A 116 -12.95 14.60 3.77
N PRO A 117 -13.66 14.77 2.65
CA PRO A 117 -13.73 13.74 1.60
C PRO A 117 -12.37 13.31 1.06
N VAL A 118 -11.38 14.21 1.02
CA VAL A 118 -9.99 13.90 0.60
C VAL A 118 -9.28 12.97 1.59
N ASP A 119 -9.74 12.89 2.84
CA ASP A 119 -9.20 11.94 3.83
C ASP A 119 -9.65 10.50 3.55
N ILE A 120 -10.60 10.30 2.63
CA ILE A 120 -11.15 8.99 2.29
C ILE A 120 -10.31 8.40 1.15
N PRO A 121 -9.75 7.19 1.33
CA PRO A 121 -8.98 6.50 0.30
C PRO A 121 -9.76 6.40 -1.00
N VAL A 122 -9.11 6.75 -2.13
CA VAL A 122 -9.69 6.67 -3.47
C VAL A 122 -10.18 5.26 -3.81
N CYS A 123 -9.51 4.23 -3.29
CA CYS A 123 -9.95 2.84 -3.47
C CYS A 123 -11.36 2.58 -2.92
N LEU A 124 -11.84 3.39 -1.97
CA LEU A 124 -13.21 3.35 -1.44
C LEU A 124 -14.20 4.23 -2.22
N LEU A 125 -13.72 5.11 -3.10
CA LEU A 125 -14.56 6.02 -3.89
C LEU A 125 -15.06 5.39 -5.20
N ASP A 126 -14.51 4.26 -5.61
CA ASP A 126 -15.00 3.49 -6.77
C ASP A 126 -16.32 2.77 -6.43
N PRO A 127 -17.47 3.24 -6.98
CA PRO A 127 -18.80 2.75 -6.63
C PRO A 127 -19.11 1.39 -7.24
N MET A 128 -18.41 0.98 -8.31
CA MET A 128 -18.66 -0.31 -8.97
C MET A 128 -18.30 -1.51 -8.08
N ASN A 129 -17.55 -1.26 -7.01
CA ASN A 129 -17.14 -2.30 -6.07
C ASN A 129 -17.43 -1.95 -4.62
N LEU A 130 -18.20 -0.91 -4.30
CA LEU A 130 -18.39 -0.50 -2.89
C LEU A 130 -19.05 -1.60 -2.03
N LYS A 131 -20.07 -2.30 -2.56
CA LYS A 131 -20.68 -3.45 -1.86
C LYS A 131 -19.73 -4.66 -1.75
N TYR A 132 -18.95 -4.95 -2.79
CA TYR A 132 -17.98 -6.06 -2.79
C TYR A 132 -16.75 -5.75 -1.90
N LYS A 133 -16.21 -4.53 -1.94
CA LYS A 133 -15.12 -4.03 -1.09
C LYS A 133 -15.53 -3.97 0.38
N ILE A 134 -16.79 -3.63 0.69
CA ILE A 134 -17.32 -3.65 2.06
C ILE A 134 -17.57 -5.08 2.57
N MET A 135 -18.00 -6.01 1.70
CA MET A 135 -18.20 -7.42 2.07
C MET A 135 -16.90 -8.24 2.16
N HIS A 136 -15.85 -7.86 1.44
CA HIS A 136 -14.52 -8.50 1.43
C HIS A 136 -13.44 -7.61 2.07
N LEU A 137 -13.78 -6.80 3.07
CA LEU A 137 -12.96 -5.69 3.55
C LEU A 137 -11.54 -6.11 3.97
N PHE A 138 -10.57 -5.96 3.06
CA PHE A 138 -9.16 -6.04 3.38
C PHE A 138 -8.63 -4.71 3.89
N VAL A 139 -7.65 -4.80 4.79
CA VAL A 139 -7.18 -3.69 5.62
C VAL A 139 -6.61 -2.56 4.76
N VAL A 140 -7.16 -1.37 4.92
CA VAL A 140 -6.58 -0.12 4.42
C VAL A 140 -5.74 0.49 5.54
N PHE A 141 -4.55 0.96 5.21
CA PHE A 141 -3.70 1.69 6.14
C PHE A 141 -3.73 3.18 5.81
N VAL A 142 -3.75 4.01 6.85
CA VAL A 142 -3.46 5.45 6.77
C VAL A 142 -2.06 5.64 7.31
N LEU A 143 -1.18 6.18 6.47
CA LEU A 143 0.21 6.43 6.79
C LEU A 143 0.46 7.93 6.95
N LYS A 144 1.42 8.31 7.79
CA LYS A 144 1.97 9.66 7.88
C LYS A 144 3.48 9.61 7.74
N PHE A 145 4.05 10.56 7.02
CA PHE A 145 5.50 10.65 6.79
C PHE A 145 6.19 11.46 7.89
N GLU A 146 7.49 11.23 8.08
CA GLU A 146 8.34 12.12 8.89
C GLU A 146 8.62 13.42 8.11
N LYS A 147 8.87 14.51 8.85
CA LYS A 147 9.23 15.82 8.29
C LYS A 147 10.73 16.02 8.29
#